data_AF-A0A099YY73-F1
#
_entry.id   AF-A0A099YY73-F1
#
_cell.length_a   1.000
_cell.length_b   1.000
_cell.length_c   1.000
_cell.angle_alpha   90.00
_cell.angle_beta   90.00
_cell.angle_gamma   90.00
#
_symmetry.space_group_name_H-M   'P 1'
#
loop_
_entity.id
_entity.type
_entity.pdbx_description
1 polymer ?
#
loop_
_entity_poly.entity_id
_entity_poly.type
_entity_poly.pdbx_seq_one_letter_code
_entity_poly.pdbx_strand_id
1 'polypeptide(L)'
;IATLDFKRANFDLFRELLGGIPWARVLEGKGVQESWLLFKHHFLQAQDPCIPIRKKSRKAGKRPAWMGKELLGKLNEKKSTYITWKKGQATWEEYRNIVRKCRGATRKAKAHLELELARDVRGNRKGFYKYISSKGKTRENVSPPLNGEGALVAEDAEKAELLNAAFASVFT
;
A
#
# COMPACT_ATOMS: atom_id res chain seq x y z
N ILE A 1 -4.14 -6.07 3.08
CA ILE A 1 -5.56 -6.37 3.39
C ILE A 1 -6.32 -6.40 2.08
N ALA A 2 -6.65 -7.59 1.61
CA ALA A 2 -7.57 -7.84 0.52
C ALA A 2 -9.00 -7.67 1.06
N THR A 3 -9.86 -6.94 0.35
CA THR A 3 -11.26 -6.73 0.74
C THR A 3 -12.14 -7.01 -0.47
N LEU A 4 -13.25 -7.72 -0.28
CA LEU A 4 -14.21 -8.00 -1.35
C LEU A 4 -14.84 -6.71 -1.89
N ASP A 5 -15.01 -6.60 -3.22
CA ASP A 5 -15.60 -5.45 -3.89
C ASP A 5 -17.08 -5.67 -4.22
N PHE A 6 -17.95 -5.51 -3.22
CA PHE A 6 -19.40 -5.72 -3.39
C PHE A 6 -20.05 -4.77 -4.41
N LYS A 7 -19.40 -3.66 -4.78
CA LYS A 7 -19.91 -2.76 -5.84
C LYS A 7 -19.77 -3.33 -7.24
N ARG A 8 -18.84 -4.27 -7.43
CA ARG A 8 -18.58 -4.94 -8.71
C ARG A 8 -19.01 -6.41 -8.69
N ALA A 9 -19.77 -6.81 -7.66
CA ALA A 9 -20.24 -8.18 -7.53
C ALA A 9 -21.31 -8.48 -8.58
N ASN A 10 -21.24 -9.68 -9.16
CA ASN A 10 -22.32 -10.22 -9.97
C ASN A 10 -23.25 -11.04 -9.07
N PHE A 11 -24.32 -10.40 -8.59
CA PHE A 11 -25.29 -11.04 -7.68
C PHE A 11 -26.20 -12.03 -8.39
N ASP A 12 -26.39 -11.91 -9.70
CA ASP A 12 -27.22 -12.83 -10.48
C ASP A 12 -26.51 -14.19 -10.60
N LEU A 13 -25.23 -14.17 -10.98
CA LEU A 13 -24.38 -15.37 -10.98
C LEU A 13 -24.27 -16.00 -9.58
N PHE A 14 -24.18 -15.16 -8.53
CA PHE A 14 -24.10 -15.66 -7.16
C PHE A 14 -25.39 -16.39 -6.73
N ARG A 15 -26.55 -15.85 -7.12
CA ARG A 15 -27.85 -16.50 -6.88
C ARG A 15 -28.00 -17.79 -7.68
N GLU A 16 -27.58 -17.80 -8.93
CA GLU A 16 -27.61 -19.01 -9.78
C GLU A 16 -26.75 -20.14 -9.20
N LEU A 17 -25.51 -19.82 -8.80
CA LEU A 17 -24.60 -20.81 -8.20
C LEU A 17 -25.13 -21.38 -6.88
N LEU A 18 -25.74 -20.55 -6.03
CA LEU A 18 -26.34 -21.02 -4.78
C LEU A 18 -27.67 -21.76 -5.00
N GLY A 19 -28.46 -21.35 -5.99
CA GLY A 19 -29.73 -21.97 -6.35
C GLY A 19 -29.57 -23.34 -7.03
N GLY A 20 -28.44 -23.56 -7.72
CA GLY A 20 -28.11 -24.85 -8.36
C GLY A 20 -27.64 -25.94 -7.39
N ILE A 21 -27.42 -25.62 -6.11
CA ILE A 21 -26.95 -26.61 -5.12
C ILE A 21 -28.16 -27.39 -4.59
N PRO A 22 -28.13 -28.73 -4.63
CA PRO A 22 -29.21 -29.57 -4.11
C PRO A 22 -29.15 -29.64 -2.56
N TRP A 23 -29.47 -28.53 -1.89
CA TRP A 23 -29.36 -28.36 -0.43
C TRP A 23 -30.02 -29.47 0.37
N ALA A 24 -31.16 -29.98 -0.09
CA ALA A 24 -31.88 -31.08 0.57
C ALA A 24 -31.01 -32.34 0.70
N ARG A 25 -30.21 -32.68 -0.31
CA ARG A 25 -29.28 -33.83 -0.29
C ARG A 25 -28.00 -33.52 0.48
N VAL A 26 -27.50 -32.29 0.34
CA VAL A 26 -26.24 -31.88 0.98
C VAL A 26 -26.35 -31.84 2.49
N LEU A 27 -27.55 -31.51 3.01
CA LEU A 27 -27.81 -31.35 4.44
C LEU A 27 -28.49 -32.59 5.06
N GLU A 28 -28.83 -33.60 4.27
CA GLU A 28 -29.52 -34.80 4.75
C GLU A 28 -28.67 -35.59 5.76
N GLY A 29 -29.27 -35.89 6.93
CA GLY A 29 -28.62 -36.67 7.98
C GLY A 29 -27.43 -35.99 8.67
N LYS A 30 -27.22 -34.68 8.45
CA LYS A 30 -26.13 -33.91 9.05
C LYS A 30 -26.58 -33.22 10.33
N GLY A 31 -25.69 -33.18 11.32
CA GLY A 31 -25.89 -32.38 12.52
C GLY A 31 -25.89 -30.88 12.20
N VAL A 32 -26.38 -30.06 13.12
CA VAL A 32 -26.47 -28.59 12.95
C VAL A 32 -25.10 -27.96 12.61
N GLN A 33 -24.04 -28.40 13.31
CA GLN A 33 -22.71 -27.85 13.11
C GLN A 33 -22.10 -28.27 11.76
N GLU A 34 -22.29 -29.52 11.35
CA GLU A 34 -21.82 -30.03 10.06
C GLU A 34 -22.56 -29.36 8.90
N SER A 35 -23.88 -29.18 9.04
CA SER A 35 -24.71 -28.46 8.10
C SER A 35 -24.24 -27.02 7.91
N TRP A 36 -23.90 -26.32 9.00
CA TRP A 36 -23.39 -24.95 8.93
C TRP A 36 -22.03 -24.87 8.23
N LEU A 37 -21.12 -25.81 8.51
CA LEU A 37 -19.81 -25.85 7.85
C LEU A 37 -19.93 -26.10 6.35
N LEU A 38 -20.80 -27.04 5.95
CA LEU A 38 -21.10 -27.33 4.54
C LEU A 38 -21.71 -26.13 3.82
N PHE A 39 -22.69 -25.48 4.45
CA PHE A 39 -23.28 -24.25 3.94
C PHE A 39 -22.22 -23.17 3.73
N LYS A 40 -21.40 -22.91 4.76
CA LYS A 40 -20.35 -21.90 4.69
C LYS A 40 -19.32 -22.21 3.60
N HIS A 41 -18.96 -23.48 3.44
CA HIS A 41 -18.04 -23.91 2.40
C HIS A 41 -18.57 -23.58 1.00
N HIS A 42 -19.79 -24.01 0.69
CA HIS A 42 -20.41 -23.75 -0.61
C HIS A 42 -20.66 -22.25 -0.86
N PHE A 43 -21.03 -21.51 0.20
CA PHE A 43 -21.20 -20.07 0.12
C PHE A 43 -19.91 -19.34 -0.25
N LEU A 44 -18.78 -19.72 0.37
CA LEU A 44 -17.48 -19.13 0.05
C LEU A 44 -16.99 -19.56 -1.33
N GLN A 45 -17.22 -20.81 -1.75
CA GLN A 45 -16.91 -21.26 -3.10
C GLN A 45 -17.68 -20.48 -4.17
N ALA A 46 -18.96 -20.19 -3.95
CA ALA A 46 -19.75 -19.38 -4.88
C ALA A 46 -19.32 -17.89 -4.86
N GLN A 47 -18.75 -17.41 -3.76
CA GLN A 47 -18.36 -16.02 -3.58
C GLN A 47 -17.14 -15.65 -4.43
N ASP A 48 -16.15 -16.53 -4.54
CA ASP A 48 -14.90 -16.28 -5.26
C ASP A 48 -15.07 -15.88 -6.74
N PRO A 49 -15.88 -16.58 -7.57
CA PRO A 49 -16.11 -16.19 -8.96
C PRO A 49 -17.03 -14.96 -9.10
N CYS A 50 -17.84 -14.65 -8.09
CA CYS A 50 -18.88 -13.61 -8.18
C CYS A 50 -18.44 -12.25 -7.65
N ILE A 51 -17.51 -12.21 -6.71
CA ILE A 51 -17.12 -10.99 -6.01
C ILE A 51 -15.61 -10.76 -6.17
N PRO A 52 -15.20 -9.83 -7.03
CA PRO A 52 -13.78 -9.57 -7.24
C PRO A 52 -13.14 -8.99 -5.97
N ILE A 53 -11.89 -9.38 -5.72
CA ILE A 53 -11.11 -8.85 -4.61
C ILE A 53 -10.59 -7.45 -4.96
N ARG A 54 -11.01 -6.45 -4.20
CA ARG A 54 -10.37 -5.13 -4.21
C ARG A 54 -9.07 -5.21 -3.43
N LYS A 55 -7.96 -5.04 -4.16
CA LYS A 55 -6.71 -4.66 -3.52
C LYS A 55 -6.87 -3.21 -3.05
N LYS A 56 -6.91 -2.99 -1.73
CA LYS A 56 -6.66 -1.63 -1.18
C LYS A 56 -5.27 -1.24 -1.67
N SER A 57 -5.20 -0.41 -2.71
CA SER A 57 -3.96 0.26 -3.03
C SER A 57 -3.68 1.17 -1.85
N ARG A 58 -2.82 0.70 -0.92
CA ARG A 58 -2.42 1.47 0.26
C ARG A 58 -1.86 2.84 -0.13
N LYS A 59 -1.47 2.99 -1.39
CA LYS A 59 -1.15 4.22 -2.10
C LYS A 59 -1.55 4.02 -3.57
N ALA A 60 -2.80 4.26 -3.97
CA ALA A 60 -2.96 4.74 -5.35
C ALA A 60 -2.07 5.97 -5.43
N GLY A 61 -0.98 5.89 -6.19
CA GLY A 61 0.15 6.81 -6.11
C GLY A 61 -0.32 8.25 -6.30
N LYS A 62 -0.63 8.93 -5.20
CA LYS A 62 -0.90 10.36 -5.22
C LYS A 62 0.42 10.97 -5.68
N ARG A 63 0.41 11.47 -6.92
CA ARG A 63 1.57 12.17 -7.47
C ARG A 63 2.00 13.20 -6.44
N PRO A 64 3.31 13.29 -6.14
CA PRO A 64 3.80 14.35 -5.27
C PRO A 64 3.33 15.71 -5.81
N ALA A 65 3.01 16.66 -4.93
CA ALA A 65 2.46 17.95 -5.34
C ALA A 65 3.36 18.72 -6.32
N TRP A 66 4.68 18.51 -6.26
CA TRP A 66 5.65 19.11 -7.19
C TRP A 66 5.69 18.44 -8.58
N MET A 67 4.94 17.35 -8.81
CA MET A 67 5.00 16.56 -10.04
C MET A 67 3.94 17.01 -11.06
N GLY A 68 4.25 18.07 -11.81
CA GLY A 68 3.44 18.56 -12.91
C GLY A 68 3.49 17.70 -14.19
N LYS A 69 2.60 17.98 -15.15
CA LYS A 69 2.50 17.26 -16.44
C LYS A 69 3.80 17.32 -17.25
N GLU A 70 4.45 18.48 -17.30
CA GLU A 70 5.72 18.66 -18.03
C GLU A 70 6.86 17.80 -17.46
N LEU A 71 6.96 17.74 -16.12
CA LEU A 71 7.99 16.95 -15.46
C LEU A 71 7.77 15.45 -15.73
N LEU A 72 6.51 15.04 -15.81
CA LEU A 72 6.15 13.67 -16.20
C LEU A 72 6.57 13.36 -17.63
N GLY A 73 6.40 14.30 -18.57
CA GLY A 73 6.91 14.19 -19.93
C GLY A 73 8.42 13.93 -19.96
N LYS A 74 9.19 14.71 -19.21
CA LYS A 74 10.65 14.52 -19.06
C LYS A 74 11.01 13.16 -18.46
N LEU A 75 10.28 12.70 -17.45
CA LEU A 75 10.45 11.36 -16.85
C LEU A 75 10.17 10.23 -17.85
N ASN A 76 9.15 10.39 -18.70
CA ASN A 76 8.83 9.44 -19.75
C ASN A 76 9.91 9.44 -20.84
N GLU A 77 10.40 10.61 -21.26
CA GLU A 77 11.52 10.74 -22.21
C GLU A 77 12.77 10.02 -21.68
N LYS A 78 13.11 10.22 -20.40
CA LYS A 78 14.19 9.47 -19.73
C LYS A 78 13.97 7.96 -19.79
N LYS A 79 12.73 7.50 -19.56
CA LYS A 79 12.39 6.07 -19.59
C LYS A 79 12.51 5.51 -21.01
N SER A 80 12.00 6.21 -22.01
CA SER A 80 12.06 5.79 -23.41
C SER A 80 13.51 5.75 -23.90
N THR A 81 14.30 6.78 -23.61
CA THR A 81 15.71 6.84 -24.00
C THR A 81 16.58 5.82 -23.28
N TYR A 82 16.25 5.45 -22.04
CA TYR A 82 16.88 4.29 -21.39
C TYR A 82 16.61 2.99 -22.15
N ILE A 83 15.36 2.79 -22.63
CA ILE A 83 14.99 1.59 -23.38
C ILE A 83 15.71 1.55 -24.73
N THR A 84 15.80 2.66 -25.45
CA THR A 84 16.50 2.72 -26.74
C THR A 84 18.01 2.58 -26.58
N TRP A 85 18.62 3.21 -25.56
CA TRP A 85 20.03 3.01 -25.21
C TRP A 85 20.34 1.55 -24.87
N LYS A 86 19.48 0.90 -24.08
CA LYS A 86 19.64 -0.51 -23.73
C LYS A 86 19.53 -1.45 -24.93
N LYS A 87 18.85 -1.03 -26.00
CA LYS A 87 18.76 -1.73 -27.29
C LYS A 87 19.90 -1.37 -28.27
N GLY A 88 20.85 -0.53 -27.87
CA GLY A 88 21.97 -0.08 -28.71
C GLY A 88 21.60 0.97 -29.76
N GLN A 89 20.39 1.53 -29.71
CA GLN A 89 19.88 2.49 -30.71
C GLN A 89 20.14 3.95 -30.35
N ALA A 90 20.59 4.23 -29.13
CA ALA A 90 20.88 5.57 -28.65
C ALA A 90 22.25 5.60 -27.98
N THR A 91 22.91 6.76 -28.03
CA THR A 91 24.22 6.93 -27.40
C THR A 91 24.09 7.06 -25.88
N TRP A 92 25.13 6.67 -25.15
CA TRP A 92 25.18 6.88 -23.69
C TRP A 92 25.08 8.37 -23.33
N GLU A 93 25.62 9.24 -24.18
CA GLU A 93 25.67 10.69 -23.97
C GLU A 93 24.29 11.34 -24.04
N GLU A 94 23.45 10.92 -24.99
CA GLU A 94 22.04 11.32 -25.09
C GLU A 94 21.27 10.98 -23.81
N TYR A 95 21.36 9.72 -23.37
CA TYR A 95 20.70 9.28 -22.14
C TYR A 95 21.24 10.06 -20.92
N ARG A 96 22.55 10.23 -20.79
CA ARG A 96 23.19 10.99 -19.71
C ARG A 96 22.69 12.44 -19.66
N ASN A 97 22.54 13.08 -20.81
CA ASN A 97 22.04 14.45 -20.91
C ASN A 97 20.57 14.55 -20.50
N ILE A 98 19.73 13.61 -20.92
CA ILE A 98 18.31 13.55 -20.52
C ILE A 98 18.19 13.32 -19.01
N VAL A 99 18.98 12.43 -18.43
CA VAL A 99 19.04 12.20 -16.98
C VAL A 99 19.38 13.48 -16.23
N ARG A 100 20.39 14.24 -16.68
CA ARG A 100 20.80 15.53 -16.08
C ARG A 100 19.66 16.55 -16.15
N LYS A 101 19.04 16.73 -17.32
CA LYS A 101 17.89 17.64 -17.52
C LYS A 101 16.72 17.28 -16.60
N CYS A 102 16.37 15.99 -16.53
CA CYS A 102 15.30 15.50 -15.64
C CYS A 102 15.60 15.75 -14.17
N ARG A 103 16.84 15.50 -13.73
CA ARG A 103 17.28 15.73 -12.35
C ARG A 103 17.20 17.22 -12.00
N GLY A 104 17.64 18.10 -12.90
CA GLY A 104 17.53 19.55 -12.75
C GLY A 104 16.08 20.01 -12.63
N ALA A 105 15.21 19.57 -13.55
CA ALA A 105 13.78 19.90 -13.52
C ALA A 105 13.10 19.42 -12.24
N THR A 106 13.43 18.21 -11.77
CA THR A 106 12.89 17.66 -10.52
C THR A 106 13.28 18.50 -9.31
N ARG A 107 14.53 18.96 -9.24
CA ARG A 107 14.99 19.84 -8.15
C ARG A 107 14.29 21.18 -8.18
N LYS A 108 14.18 21.82 -9.36
CA LYS A 108 13.49 23.10 -9.52
C LYS A 108 12.04 23.01 -9.08
N ALA A 109 11.31 21.97 -9.52
CA ALA A 109 9.91 21.78 -9.15
C ALA A 109 9.72 21.55 -7.64
N LYS A 110 10.61 20.79 -6.99
CA LYS A 110 10.59 20.60 -5.53
C LYS A 110 10.85 21.91 -4.79
N ALA A 111 11.89 22.64 -5.18
CA ALA A 111 12.26 23.90 -4.55
C ALA A 111 11.15 24.95 -4.71
N HIS A 112 10.49 24.99 -5.87
CA HIS A 112 9.35 25.88 -6.09
C HIS A 112 8.20 25.61 -5.12
N LEU A 113 7.78 24.34 -5.00
CA LEU A 113 6.75 23.95 -4.04
C LEU A 113 7.14 24.28 -2.59
N GLU A 114 8.39 24.00 -2.21
CA GLU A 114 8.90 24.30 -0.87
C GLU A 114 8.86 25.80 -0.57
N LEU A 115 9.21 26.62 -1.56
CA LEU A 115 9.17 28.07 -1.46
C LEU A 115 7.73 28.61 -1.40
N GLU A 116 6.79 28.07 -2.17
CA GLU A 116 5.37 28.42 -2.08
C GLU A 116 4.81 28.09 -0.69
N LEU A 117 5.09 26.88 -0.18
CA LEU A 117 4.68 26.46 1.15
C LEU A 117 5.28 27.33 2.25
N ALA A 118 6.53 27.77 2.10
CA ALA A 118 7.21 28.65 3.05
C ALA A 118 6.63 30.07 3.04
N ARG A 119 6.27 30.60 1.86
CA ARG A 119 5.62 31.91 1.71
C ARG A 119 4.22 31.93 2.32
N ASP A 120 3.45 30.88 2.08
CA ASP A 120 2.07 30.75 2.56
C ASP A 120 1.97 30.08 3.94
N VAL A 121 3.03 30.07 4.76
CA VAL A 121 2.94 29.48 6.12
C VAL A 121 1.87 30.18 6.94
N ARG A 122 1.73 31.51 6.83
CA ARG A 122 0.73 32.26 7.61
C ARG A 122 -0.70 31.96 7.18
N GLY A 123 -0.97 31.85 5.87
CA GLY A 123 -2.30 31.55 5.32
C GLY A 123 -2.66 30.06 5.38
N ASN A 124 -1.67 29.17 5.27
CA ASN A 124 -1.86 27.72 5.19
C ASN A 124 -0.83 26.93 6.00
N ARG A 125 -0.80 27.16 7.31
CA ARG A 125 0.03 26.39 8.27
C ARG A 125 -0.12 24.87 8.09
N LYS A 126 -1.36 24.40 7.86
CA LYS A 126 -1.67 22.97 7.69
C LYS A 126 -0.97 22.38 6.47
N GLY A 127 -0.92 23.09 5.34
CA GLY A 127 -0.23 22.65 4.13
C GLY A 127 1.28 22.46 4.36
N PHE A 128 1.91 23.41 5.04
CA PHE A 128 3.33 23.36 5.39
C PHE A 128 3.65 22.16 6.30
N TYR A 129 2.97 22.03 7.44
CA TYR A 129 3.23 20.91 8.36
C TYR A 129 2.87 19.54 7.75
N LYS A 130 1.84 19.47 6.89
CA LYS A 130 1.54 18.26 6.11
C LYS A 130 2.69 17.89 5.16
N TYR A 131 3.32 18.86 4.51
CA TYR A 131 4.48 18.60 3.67
C TYR A 131 5.67 18.11 4.49
N ILE A 132 5.99 18.77 5.61
CA ILE A 132 7.08 18.37 6.51
C ILE A 132 6.86 16.95 7.06
N SER A 133 5.67 16.66 7.58
CA SER A 133 5.31 15.31 8.03
C SER A 133 5.35 14.26 6.92
N SER A 134 5.05 14.62 5.67
CA SER A 134 5.22 13.70 4.53
C SER A 134 6.69 13.42 4.17
N LYS A 135 7.61 14.33 4.56
CA LYS A 135 9.06 14.21 4.36
C LYS A 135 9.74 13.51 5.53
N GLY A 136 9.21 13.69 6.74
CA GLY A 136 9.49 12.82 7.85
C GLY A 136 9.09 11.41 7.45
N LYS A 137 10.07 10.55 7.13
CA LYS A 137 9.80 9.12 7.10
C LYS A 137 9.18 8.82 8.46
N THR A 138 7.94 8.36 8.49
CA THR A 138 7.54 7.40 9.50
C THR A 138 8.52 6.25 9.28
N ARG A 139 9.70 6.33 9.91
CA ARG A 139 10.53 5.17 10.16
C ARG A 139 9.55 4.18 10.76
N GLU A 140 9.52 3.00 10.18
CA GLU A 140 8.70 1.92 10.69
C GLU A 140 8.80 1.94 12.21
N ASN A 141 7.62 1.91 12.81
CA ASN A 141 7.42 1.83 14.25
C ASN A 141 8.46 0.87 14.81
N VAL A 142 9.03 1.23 15.98
CA VAL A 142 9.86 0.38 16.81
C VAL A 142 9.52 -1.09 16.54
N SER A 143 10.47 -1.85 15.99
CA SER A 143 10.27 -3.28 15.74
C SER A 143 9.70 -3.92 17.02
N PRO A 144 8.77 -4.89 16.92
CA PRO A 144 8.29 -5.57 18.11
C PRO A 144 9.49 -6.04 18.93
N PRO A 145 9.53 -5.74 20.23
CA PRO A 145 10.70 -6.05 21.04
C PRO A 145 10.97 -7.56 20.98
N LEU A 146 12.25 -7.89 20.96
CA LEU A 146 12.73 -9.27 21.01
C LEU A 146 13.00 -9.63 22.47
N ASN A 147 12.63 -10.83 22.87
CA ASN A 147 13.06 -11.37 24.16
C ASN A 147 14.57 -11.70 24.14
N GLY A 148 15.13 -12.11 25.28
CA GLY A 148 16.55 -12.50 25.39
C GLY A 148 16.97 -13.67 24.48
N GLU A 149 16.01 -14.40 23.93
CA GLU A 149 16.21 -15.55 23.02
C GLU A 149 16.07 -15.16 21.53
N GLY A 150 15.80 -13.88 21.23
CA GLY A 150 15.64 -13.39 19.87
C GLY A 150 14.28 -13.67 19.23
N ALA A 151 13.28 -14.08 20.00
CA ALA A 151 11.90 -14.28 19.54
C ALA A 151 11.06 -12.99 19.67
N LEU A 152 10.12 -12.80 18.74
CA LEU A 152 9.20 -11.66 18.73
C LEU A 152 8.18 -11.77 19.87
N VAL A 153 8.11 -10.75 20.72
CA VAL A 153 7.14 -10.68 21.81
C VAL A 153 5.78 -10.22 21.27
N ALA A 154 4.77 -11.09 21.35
CA ALA A 154 3.43 -10.83 20.83
C ALA A 154 2.50 -10.19 21.88
N GLU A 155 2.61 -10.58 23.15
CA GLU A 155 1.74 -10.14 24.24
C GLU A 155 2.13 -8.76 24.80
N ASP A 156 1.13 -7.95 25.16
CA ASP A 156 1.38 -6.57 25.59
C ASP A 156 1.97 -6.46 27.01
N ALA A 157 1.67 -7.42 27.89
CA ALA A 157 2.25 -7.47 29.24
C ALA A 157 3.76 -7.75 29.21
N GLU A 158 4.17 -8.76 28.43
CA GLU A 158 5.58 -9.12 28.24
C GLU A 158 6.40 -7.96 27.63
N LYS A 159 5.81 -7.21 26.68
CA LYS A 159 6.45 -6.00 26.13
C LYS A 159 6.71 -4.96 27.21
N ALA A 160 5.74 -4.74 28.10
CA ALA A 160 5.85 -3.74 29.16
C ALA A 160 6.94 -4.11 30.17
N GLU A 161 7.00 -5.39 30.58
CA GLU A 161 8.04 -5.88 31.49
C GLU A 161 9.43 -5.77 30.89
N LEU A 162 9.60 -6.16 29.63
CA LEU A 162 10.90 -6.10 28.94
C LEU A 162 11.39 -4.66 28.76
N LEU A 163 10.50 -3.74 28.40
CA LEU A 163 10.83 -2.31 28.32
C LEU A 163 11.18 -1.73 29.69
N ASN A 164 10.48 -2.14 30.75
CA ASN A 164 10.73 -1.68 32.11
C ASN A 164 12.09 -2.20 32.64
N ALA A 165 12.41 -3.47 32.38
CA ALA A 165 13.70 -4.06 32.73
C ALA A 165 14.86 -3.36 31.99
N ALA A 166 14.69 -3.09 30.69
CA ALA A 166 15.66 -2.34 29.90
C ALA A 166 15.80 -0.88 30.37
N PHE A 167 14.72 -0.25 30.83
CA PHE A 167 14.78 1.09 31.40
C PHE A 167 15.54 1.09 32.73
N ALA A 168 15.23 0.15 33.63
CA ALA A 168 15.89 0.02 34.93
C ALA A 168 17.40 -0.22 34.81
N SER A 169 17.85 -1.00 33.83
CA SER A 169 19.28 -1.32 33.65
C SER A 169 20.15 -0.13 33.26
N VAL A 170 19.57 0.94 32.73
CA VAL A 170 20.30 2.18 32.38
C VAL A 170 20.57 3.05 33.61
N PHE A 171 19.83 2.84 34.71
CA PHE A 171 19.93 3.62 35.95
C PHE A 171 20.61 2.86 37.11
N THR A 172 21.14 1.67 36.83
CA THR A 172 22.04 0.90 37.71
C THR A 172 23.46 0.97 37.17
#